data_AF-A0A937BDQ9-F1
#
_entry.id   AF-A0A937BDQ9-F1
#
_cell.length_a   1.000
_cell.length_b   1.000
_cell.length_c   1.000
_cell.angle_alpha   90.00
_cell.angle_beta   90.00
_cell.angle_gamma   90.00
#
_symmetry.space_group_name_H-M   'P 1'
#
loop_
_entity.id
_entity.type
_entity.pdbx_description
1 polymer ?
#
loop_
_entity_poly.entity_id
_entity_poly.type
_entity_poly.pdbx_seq_one_letter_code
_entity_poly.pdbx_strand_id
1 'polypeptide(L)'
;MKLKKILFLTPIILLLATAGLLWLISPIANGYTAKYLCSHTFTSKLDADIALERYVKPMHVLFRGVVPEIDTVSKEVTVKYFGFLRPRTAVWREGCGCTLLVDRTANDLHKQHEAAHINHASIAADTTNALWPMGNLVNRDSLRDTINWAAIDLILDKEMQGQSTTGAKRNTTLALVVAWKG
;
A
#
# COMPACT_ATOMS: atom_id res chain seq x y z
N MET A 1 -27.24 49.06 -5.20
CA MET A 1 -26.17 48.58 -6.11
C MET A 1 -25.07 47.77 -5.42
N LYS A 2 -24.62 48.12 -4.21
CA LYS A 2 -23.55 47.39 -3.48
C LYS A 2 -23.96 45.98 -3.01
N LEU A 3 -25.20 45.81 -2.52
CA LEU A 3 -25.69 44.51 -2.02
C LEU A 3 -25.80 43.43 -3.12
N LYS A 4 -26.29 43.80 -4.32
CA LYS A 4 -26.36 42.90 -5.48
C LYS A 4 -24.98 42.49 -5.99
N LYS A 5 -23.99 43.39 -5.93
CA LYS A 5 -22.59 43.08 -6.28
C LYS A 5 -21.95 42.14 -5.26
N ILE A 6 -22.17 42.36 -3.96
CA ILE A 6 -21.67 41.46 -2.91
C ILE A 6 -22.29 40.07 -3.07
N LEU A 7 -23.60 39.97 -3.29
CA LEU A 7 -24.30 38.69 -3.51
C LEU A 7 -23.76 37.92 -4.73
N PHE A 8 -23.32 38.63 -5.77
CA PHE A 8 -22.73 38.01 -6.98
C PHE A 8 -21.25 37.66 -6.81
N LEU A 9 -20.49 38.41 -6.00
CA LEU A 9 -19.06 38.20 -5.78
C LEU A 9 -18.77 37.10 -4.76
N THR A 10 -19.61 36.94 -3.74
CA THR A 10 -19.44 35.89 -2.71
C THR A 10 -19.32 34.47 -3.29
N PRO A 11 -20.21 33.99 -4.19
CA PRO A 11 -20.09 32.63 -4.74
C PRO A 11 -18.83 32.48 -5.60
N ILE A 12 -18.39 33.53 -6.29
CA ILE A 12 -17.16 33.51 -7.10
C ILE A 12 -15.94 33.37 -6.19
N ILE A 13 -15.88 34.13 -5.09
CA ILE A 13 -14.79 34.04 -4.11
C ILE A 13 -14.77 32.65 -3.46
N LEU A 14 -15.93 32.11 -3.09
CA LEU A 14 -16.04 30.77 -2.53
C LEU A 14 -15.57 29.68 -3.51
N LEU A 15 -15.92 29.82 -4.79
CA LEU A 15 -15.49 28.90 -5.84
C LEU A 15 -13.98 28.97 -6.05
N LEU A 16 -13.39 30.16 -6.07
CA LEU A 16 -11.93 30.32 -6.18
C LEU A 16 -11.20 29.76 -4.96
N ALA A 17 -11.71 29.99 -3.75
CA ALA A 17 -11.14 29.46 -2.52
C ALA A 17 -11.18 27.93 -2.49
N THR A 18 -12.30 27.32 -2.86
CA THR A 18 -12.44 25.85 -2.92
C THR A 18 -11.57 25.23 -4.01
N ALA A 19 -11.48 25.86 -5.19
CA ALA A 19 -10.58 25.42 -6.26
C ALA A 19 -9.10 25.50 -5.84
N GLY A 20 -8.70 26.60 -5.18
CA GLY A 20 -7.36 26.77 -4.63
C GLY A 20 -7.02 25.72 -3.57
N LEU A 21 -7.97 25.42 -2.68
CA LEU A 21 -7.80 24.38 -1.68
C LEU A 21 -7.65 22.99 -2.31
N LEU A 22 -8.53 22.64 -3.27
CA LEU A 22 -8.45 21.37 -4.00
C LEU A 22 -7.12 21.23 -4.76
N TRP A 23 -6.63 22.31 -5.36
CA TRP A 23 -5.33 22.33 -6.03
C TRP A 23 -4.17 22.01 -5.08
N LEU A 24 -4.23 22.54 -3.85
CA LEU A 24 -3.21 22.33 -2.82
C LEU A 24 -3.22 20.90 -2.28
N ILE A 25 -4.41 20.32 -2.02
CA ILE A 25 -4.54 19.02 -1.35
C ILE A 25 -4.57 17.81 -2.29
N SER A 26 -4.99 17.98 -3.55
CA SER A 26 -5.10 16.87 -4.51
C SER A 26 -3.81 16.05 -4.71
N PRO A 27 -2.60 16.64 -4.74
CA PRO A 27 -1.36 15.86 -4.89
C PRO A 27 -1.12 14.90 -3.72
N ILE A 28 -1.61 15.22 -2.51
CA ILE A 28 -1.46 14.37 -1.31
C ILE A 28 -2.33 13.12 -1.48
N ALA A 29 -3.58 13.29 -1.86
CA ALA A 29 -4.50 12.18 -2.13
C ALA A 29 -4.00 11.27 -3.25
N ASN A 30 -3.54 11.87 -4.34
CA ASN A 30 -3.03 11.13 -5.48
C ASN A 30 -1.75 10.38 -5.13
N GLY A 31 -0.80 11.03 -4.44
CA GLY A 31 0.47 10.41 -4.05
C GLY A 31 0.28 9.26 -3.06
N TYR A 32 -0.57 9.45 -2.06
CA TYR A 32 -0.92 8.39 -1.10
C TYR A 32 -1.54 7.19 -1.81
N THR A 33 -2.59 7.44 -2.61
CA THR A 33 -3.29 6.37 -3.35
C THR A 33 -2.33 5.66 -4.30
N ALA A 34 -1.52 6.39 -5.07
CA ALA A 34 -0.58 5.79 -6.03
C ALA A 34 0.41 4.86 -5.31
N LYS A 35 1.01 5.33 -4.21
CA LYS A 35 2.01 4.55 -3.47
C LYS A 35 1.42 3.30 -2.83
N TYR A 36 0.27 3.43 -2.15
CA TYR A 36 -0.35 2.31 -1.45
C TYR A 36 -0.96 1.30 -2.41
N LEU A 37 -1.66 1.77 -3.44
CA LEU A 37 -2.28 0.90 -4.42
C LEU A 37 -1.24 0.13 -5.23
N CYS A 38 -0.12 0.77 -5.58
CA CYS A 38 1.03 0.10 -6.16
C CYS A 38 1.55 -1.02 -5.24
N SER A 39 1.78 -0.72 -3.95
CA SER A 39 2.28 -1.72 -3.00
C SER A 39 1.30 -2.89 -2.83
N HIS A 40 0.00 -2.62 -2.67
CA HIS A 40 -1.02 -3.66 -2.53
C HIS A 40 -1.08 -4.55 -3.77
N THR A 41 -1.05 -3.95 -4.96
CA THR A 41 -1.21 -4.68 -6.22
C THR A 41 0.04 -5.49 -6.57
N PHE A 42 1.22 -4.88 -6.55
CA PHE A 42 2.44 -5.52 -7.05
C PHE A 42 3.25 -6.23 -5.97
N THR A 43 3.32 -5.68 -4.75
CA THR A 43 4.05 -6.34 -3.65
C THR A 43 3.17 -7.39 -2.97
N SER A 44 1.94 -7.03 -2.60
CA SER A 44 1.03 -7.94 -1.87
C SER A 44 0.17 -8.81 -2.78
N LYS A 45 0.23 -8.64 -4.11
CA LYS A 45 -0.57 -9.39 -5.10
C LYS A 45 -2.09 -9.34 -4.83
N LEU A 46 -2.55 -8.24 -4.25
CA LEU A 46 -3.97 -8.00 -3.98
C LEU A 46 -4.63 -7.41 -5.22
N ASP A 47 -5.89 -7.79 -5.45
CA ASP A 47 -6.72 -7.14 -6.46
C ASP A 47 -6.81 -5.63 -6.19
N ALA A 48 -6.59 -4.83 -7.23
CA ALA A 48 -6.46 -3.38 -7.09
C ALA A 48 -7.78 -2.70 -6.70
N ASP A 49 -8.91 -3.17 -7.21
CA ASP A 49 -10.21 -2.61 -6.89
C ASP A 49 -10.57 -2.90 -5.43
N ILE A 50 -10.31 -4.13 -4.98
CA ILE A 50 -10.44 -4.50 -3.57
C ILE A 50 -9.49 -3.65 -2.72
N ALA A 51 -8.24 -3.48 -3.15
CA ALA A 51 -7.25 -2.68 -2.43
C ALA A 51 -7.72 -1.22 -2.24
N LEU A 52 -8.20 -0.61 -3.32
CA LEU A 52 -8.69 0.77 -3.34
C LEU A 52 -9.90 0.96 -2.41
N GLU A 53 -10.93 0.12 -2.57
CA GLU A 53 -12.18 0.25 -1.81
C GLU A 53 -12.03 -0.08 -0.33
N ARG A 54 -11.15 -1.03 0.01
CA ARG A 54 -11.06 -1.56 1.37
C ARG A 54 -9.96 -0.92 2.21
N TYR A 55 -8.86 -0.51 1.59
CA TYR A 55 -7.68 -0.04 2.33
C TYR A 55 -7.37 1.44 2.06
N VAL A 56 -7.76 1.99 0.90
CA VAL A 56 -7.46 3.39 0.57
C VAL A 56 -8.65 4.31 0.83
N LYS A 57 -9.75 4.16 0.10
CA LYS A 57 -10.93 5.06 0.18
C LYS A 57 -11.49 5.27 1.60
N PRO A 58 -11.52 4.26 2.50
CA PRO A 58 -12.04 4.44 3.85
C PRO A 58 -11.15 5.31 4.75
N MET A 59 -9.86 5.47 4.42
CA MET A 59 -8.90 6.17 5.26
C MET A 59 -9.21 7.67 5.38
N HIS A 60 -9.73 8.28 4.31
CA HIS A 60 -10.08 9.69 4.33
C HIS A 60 -11.09 10.04 3.23
N VAL A 61 -12.03 10.96 3.53
CA VAL A 61 -13.08 11.39 2.58
C VAL A 61 -12.51 11.93 1.28
N LEU A 62 -11.35 12.59 1.36
CA LEU A 62 -10.61 13.10 0.19
C LEU A 62 -10.31 11.99 -0.83
N PHE A 63 -10.05 10.76 -0.41
CA PHE A 63 -9.66 9.69 -1.32
C PHE A 63 -10.82 9.15 -2.17
N ARG A 64 -12.06 9.58 -1.92
CA ARG A 64 -13.21 9.20 -2.75
C ARG A 64 -13.16 9.79 -4.17
N GLY A 65 -12.47 10.93 -4.34
CA GLY A 65 -12.36 11.61 -5.62
C GLY A 65 -11.20 11.13 -6.51
N VAL A 66 -10.40 10.17 -6.05
CA VAL A 66 -9.24 9.69 -6.81
C VAL A 66 -9.65 8.70 -7.88
N VAL A 67 -8.98 8.79 -9.03
CA VAL A 67 -9.15 7.88 -10.16
C VAL A 67 -7.78 7.28 -10.46
N PRO A 68 -7.53 6.01 -10.05
CA PRO A 68 -6.30 5.32 -10.35
C PRO A 68 -6.31 4.72 -11.77
N GLU A 69 -5.12 4.64 -12.34
CA GLU A 69 -4.81 4.05 -13.63
C GLU A 69 -3.59 3.15 -13.41
N ILE A 70 -3.73 1.86 -13.69
CA ILE A 70 -2.73 0.84 -13.38
C ILE A 70 -2.21 0.28 -14.69
N ASP A 71 -0.93 0.47 -14.92
CA ASP A 71 -0.21 -0.17 -16.00
C ASP A 71 0.52 -1.40 -15.46
N THR A 72 0.05 -2.57 -15.86
CA THR A 72 0.60 -3.86 -15.43
C THR A 72 1.89 -4.23 -16.15
N VAL A 73 2.16 -3.62 -17.32
CA VAL A 73 3.36 -3.86 -18.12
C VAL A 73 4.54 -3.07 -17.55
N SER A 74 4.37 -1.76 -17.35
CA SER A 74 5.40 -0.92 -16.71
C SER A 74 5.41 -1.02 -15.18
N LYS A 75 4.40 -1.69 -14.61
CA LYS A 75 4.17 -1.81 -13.16
C LYS A 75 4.10 -0.45 -12.47
N GLU A 76 3.38 0.46 -13.11
CA GLU A 76 3.16 1.83 -12.64
C GLU A 76 1.70 2.04 -12.24
N VAL A 77 1.49 2.83 -11.20
CA VAL A 77 0.16 3.29 -10.78
C VAL A 77 0.13 4.80 -10.82
N THR A 78 -0.65 5.36 -11.73
CA THR A 78 -0.88 6.80 -11.83
C THR A 78 -2.25 7.13 -11.27
N VAL A 79 -2.32 8.13 -10.39
CA VAL A 79 -3.58 8.54 -9.77
C VAL A 79 -3.83 10.02 -10.06
N LYS A 80 -5.04 10.32 -10.51
CA LYS A 80 -5.52 11.67 -10.80
C LYS A 80 -6.74 11.99 -9.95
N TYR A 81 -6.83 13.20 -9.41
CA TYR A 81 -8.01 13.61 -8.66
C TYR A 81 -9.09 14.04 -9.67
N PHE A 82 -10.31 13.53 -9.54
CA PHE A 82 -11.38 13.64 -10.54
C PHE A 82 -10.96 13.26 -11.98
N GLY A 83 -9.92 12.43 -12.13
CA GLY A 83 -9.44 11.97 -13.44
C GLY A 83 -8.50 12.92 -14.20
N PHE A 84 -8.28 14.16 -13.74
CA PHE A 84 -7.39 15.10 -14.45
C PHE A 84 -6.51 15.98 -13.55
N LEU A 85 -6.87 16.18 -12.27
CA LEU A 85 -6.12 17.08 -11.39
C LEU A 85 -4.86 16.43 -10.83
N ARG A 86 -3.73 17.13 -11.05
CA ARG A 86 -2.43 16.94 -10.36
C ARG A 86 -1.99 15.46 -10.25
N PRO A 87 -1.81 14.75 -11.37
CA PRO A 87 -1.43 13.33 -11.36
C PRO A 87 -0.20 13.07 -10.48
N ARG A 88 -0.20 11.92 -9.80
CA ARG A 88 0.98 11.37 -9.12
C ARG A 88 1.13 9.90 -9.49
N THR A 89 2.37 9.48 -9.72
CA THR A 89 2.68 8.14 -10.19
C THR A 89 3.61 7.44 -9.21
N ALA A 90 3.37 6.17 -8.98
CA ALA A 90 4.28 5.28 -8.26
C ALA A 90 4.69 4.14 -9.18
N VAL A 91 5.95 3.72 -9.08
CA VAL A 91 6.52 2.64 -9.89
C VAL A 91 6.98 1.52 -8.97
N TRP A 92 6.64 0.29 -9.32
CA TRP A 92 7.16 -0.88 -8.64
C TRP A 92 8.46 -1.35 -9.28
N ARG A 93 9.41 -1.75 -8.45
CA ARG A 93 10.67 -2.38 -8.86
C ARG A 93 10.88 -3.65 -8.05
N GLU A 94 11.34 -4.71 -8.70
CA GLU A 94 11.66 -5.98 -8.03
C GLU A 94 12.66 -5.74 -6.88
N GLY A 95 12.49 -6.41 -5.74
CA GLY A 95 13.36 -6.24 -4.57
C GLY A 95 13.27 -4.88 -3.82
N CYS A 96 12.88 -3.79 -4.47
CA CYS A 96 12.71 -2.46 -3.84
C CYS A 96 11.25 -2.15 -3.48
N GLY A 97 10.30 -2.85 -4.10
CA GLY A 97 8.87 -2.55 -4.00
C GLY A 97 8.47 -1.26 -4.71
N CYS A 98 7.36 -0.66 -4.28
CA CYS A 98 6.85 0.56 -4.89
C CYS A 98 7.56 1.82 -4.41
N THR A 99 7.86 2.74 -5.31
CA THR A 99 8.42 4.07 -5.01
C THR A 99 7.55 5.15 -5.65
N LEU A 100 7.22 6.20 -4.90
CA LEU A 100 6.48 7.35 -5.44
C LEU A 100 7.44 8.21 -6.27
N LEU A 101 7.04 8.60 -7.48
CA LEU A 101 7.82 9.49 -8.33
C LEU A 101 7.75 10.92 -7.78
N VAL A 102 8.89 11.39 -7.25
CA VAL A 102 9.10 12.76 -6.80
C VAL A 102 10.34 13.29 -7.49
N ASP A 103 10.16 14.26 -8.38
CA ASP A 103 11.22 14.91 -9.16
C ASP A 103 12.15 13.94 -9.93
N ARG A 104 11.67 12.74 -10.22
CA ARG A 104 12.36 11.67 -10.94
C ARG A 104 11.38 10.92 -11.82
N THR A 105 11.88 10.41 -12.95
CA THR A 105 11.09 9.57 -13.83
C THR A 105 11.20 8.09 -13.41
N ALA A 106 10.26 7.27 -13.86
CA ALA A 106 10.34 5.82 -13.66
C ALA A 106 11.65 5.25 -14.25
N ASN A 107 12.09 5.75 -15.40
CA ASN A 107 13.34 5.34 -16.03
C ASN A 107 14.57 5.66 -15.17
N ASP A 108 14.61 6.84 -14.52
CA ASP A 108 15.70 7.21 -13.62
C ASP A 108 15.80 6.22 -12.45
N LEU A 109 14.66 5.82 -11.90
CA LEU A 109 14.61 4.84 -10.81
C LEU A 109 14.95 3.43 -11.27
N HIS A 110 14.60 3.04 -12.50
CA HIS A 110 14.99 1.75 -13.06
C HIS A 110 16.51 1.67 -13.28
N LYS A 111 17.13 2.73 -13.83
CA LYS A 111 18.59 2.81 -13.99
C LYS A 111 19.33 2.74 -12.66
N GLN A 112 18.80 3.39 -11.61
CA GLN A 112 19.37 3.28 -10.27
C GLN A 112 19.22 1.86 -9.69
N HIS A 113 18.15 1.15 -10.05
CA HIS A 113 17.92 -0.22 -9.60
C HIS A 113 18.86 -1.24 -10.27
N GLU A 114 19.23 -1.01 -11.53
CA GLU A 114 20.21 -1.86 -12.24
C GLU A 114 21.61 -1.83 -11.59
N ALA A 115 21.91 -0.83 -10.76
CA ALA A 115 23.05 -0.85 -9.85
C ALA A 115 22.76 -1.79 -8.65
N ALA A 116 22.76 -3.10 -8.94
CA ALA A 116 22.58 -4.25 -8.07
C ALA A 116 22.43 -3.96 -6.56
N HIS A 117 21.20 -3.91 -6.08
CA HIS A 117 20.91 -4.27 -4.69
C HIS A 117 20.79 -5.80 -4.63
N ILE A 118 21.79 -6.44 -4.00
CA ILE A 118 21.82 -7.85 -3.57
C ILE A 118 21.32 -8.84 -4.63
N ASN A 119 22.25 -9.59 -5.22
CA ASN A 119 21.91 -10.69 -6.12
C ASN A 119 21.18 -11.80 -5.32
N HIS A 120 19.84 -11.79 -5.29
CA HIS A 120 19.06 -12.78 -4.55
C HIS A 120 19.36 -14.23 -5.00
N ALA A 121 19.84 -14.41 -6.23
CA ALA A 121 20.31 -15.70 -6.72
C ALA A 121 21.54 -16.22 -5.95
N SER A 122 22.39 -15.35 -5.40
CA SER A 122 23.51 -15.76 -4.53
C SER A 122 23.11 -15.96 -3.06
N ILE A 123 21.91 -15.53 -2.64
CA ILE A 123 21.35 -15.80 -1.30
C ILE A 123 20.59 -17.14 -1.26
N ALA A 124 20.13 -17.65 -2.41
CA ALA A 124 19.43 -18.93 -2.48
C ALA A 124 20.28 -20.15 -2.05
N ALA A 125 21.58 -19.96 -1.77
CA ALA A 125 22.42 -20.98 -1.13
C ALA A 125 22.09 -21.06 0.38
N ASP A 126 21.16 -21.97 0.71
CA ASP A 126 20.81 -22.47 2.06
C ASP A 126 20.05 -21.53 3.01
N THR A 127 19.06 -20.78 2.49
CA THR A 127 18.08 -20.06 3.33
C THR A 127 17.13 -20.98 4.10
N THR A 128 17.02 -22.26 3.72
CA THR A 128 16.14 -23.22 4.39
C THR A 128 16.63 -23.57 5.79
N ASN A 129 17.95 -23.65 5.99
CA ASN A 129 18.55 -24.00 7.28
C ASN A 129 19.29 -22.84 7.98
N ALA A 130 19.39 -21.67 7.34
CA ALA A 130 19.94 -20.50 8.00
C ALA A 130 18.95 -19.87 8.99
N LEU A 131 19.47 -19.37 10.11
CA LEU A 131 18.69 -18.59 11.07
C LEU A 131 18.29 -17.24 10.48
N TRP A 132 17.10 -16.75 10.84
CA TRP A 132 16.69 -15.38 10.59
C TRP A 132 17.72 -14.39 11.16
N PRO A 133 18.09 -13.30 10.44
CA PRO A 133 17.50 -12.78 9.20
C PRO A 133 18.08 -13.37 7.90
N MET A 134 19.05 -14.28 7.99
CA MET A 134 19.75 -14.85 6.83
C MET A 134 19.02 -16.04 6.21
N GLY A 135 18.08 -16.66 6.92
CA GLY A 135 17.20 -17.71 6.42
C GLY A 135 15.89 -17.78 7.18
N ASN A 136 15.19 -18.91 7.06
CA ASN A 136 13.81 -19.07 7.53
C ASN A 136 13.71 -19.71 8.92
N LEU A 137 14.81 -20.19 9.51
CA LEU A 137 14.77 -20.78 10.84
C LEU A 137 14.71 -19.69 11.91
N VAL A 138 13.75 -19.83 12.83
CA VAL A 138 13.68 -19.00 14.04
C VAL A 138 14.44 -19.72 15.15
N ASN A 139 15.43 -19.06 15.76
CA ASN A 139 16.07 -19.62 16.94
C ASN A 139 15.05 -19.63 18.10
N ARG A 140 14.73 -20.84 18.60
CA ARG A 140 13.79 -21.06 19.70
C ARG A 140 14.51 -21.29 21.05
N ASP A 141 15.83 -21.31 21.09
CA ASP A 141 16.65 -21.59 22.28
C ASP A 141 16.49 -20.51 23.38
N SER A 142 16.07 -19.30 23.01
CA SER A 142 15.73 -18.23 23.96
C SER A 142 14.33 -18.38 24.57
N LEU A 143 13.55 -19.37 24.15
CA LEU A 143 12.16 -19.60 24.56
C LEU A 143 12.09 -20.90 25.38
N ARG A 144 11.35 -20.89 26.49
CA ARG A 144 11.31 -22.03 27.42
C ARG A 144 10.73 -23.29 26.75
N ASP A 145 11.27 -24.45 27.13
CA ASP A 145 10.87 -25.79 26.68
C ASP A 145 9.38 -26.14 26.92
N THR A 146 8.67 -25.36 27.73
CA THR A 146 7.26 -25.58 28.06
C THR A 146 6.27 -25.10 26.99
N ILE A 147 6.74 -24.43 25.94
CA ILE A 147 5.89 -23.95 24.84
C ILE A 147 5.64 -25.09 23.85
N ASN A 148 4.35 -25.45 23.64
CA ASN A 148 3.95 -26.43 22.64
C ASN A 148 3.93 -25.81 21.24
N TRP A 149 5.08 -25.84 20.56
CA TRP A 149 5.25 -25.29 19.21
C TRP A 149 4.39 -25.97 18.15
N ALA A 150 4.22 -27.29 18.24
CA ALA A 150 3.40 -28.03 17.28
C ALA A 150 1.92 -27.58 17.31
N ALA A 151 1.39 -27.24 18.49
CA ALA A 151 0.06 -26.68 18.61
C ALA A 151 -0.05 -25.27 18.00
N ILE A 152 0.98 -24.43 18.16
CA ILE A 152 1.02 -23.08 17.58
C ILE A 152 1.07 -23.15 16.06
N ASP A 153 1.97 -23.97 15.51
CA ASP A 153 2.15 -24.13 14.06
C ASP A 153 0.84 -24.64 13.41
N LEU A 154 0.17 -25.61 14.04
CA LEU A 154 -1.14 -26.11 13.59
C LEU A 154 -2.23 -25.02 13.60
N ILE A 155 -2.29 -24.19 14.66
CA ILE A 155 -3.27 -23.10 14.76
C ILE A 155 -2.98 -22.04 13.71
N LEU A 156 -1.71 -21.66 13.52
CA LEU A 156 -1.32 -20.67 12.52
C LEU A 156 -1.70 -21.14 11.11
N ASP A 157 -1.33 -22.37 10.74
CA ASP A 157 -1.63 -22.90 9.41
C ASP A 157 -3.13 -22.97 9.16
N LYS A 158 -3.91 -23.46 10.13
CA LYS A 158 -5.35 -23.60 9.98
C LYS A 158 -6.06 -22.25 9.89
N GLU A 159 -5.74 -21.32 10.80
CA GLU A 159 -6.49 -20.07 10.94
C GLU A 159 -6.03 -19.01 9.93
N MET A 160 -4.73 -18.93 9.62
CA MET A 160 -4.17 -17.91 8.70
C MET A 160 -4.40 -18.24 7.21
N GLN A 161 -4.81 -19.46 6.88
CA GLN A 161 -5.25 -19.83 5.52
C GLN A 161 -6.59 -19.22 5.12
N GLY A 162 -7.28 -18.51 6.03
CA GLY A 162 -8.45 -17.71 5.69
C GLY A 162 -9.65 -18.54 5.21
N GLN A 163 -10.19 -19.40 6.07
CA GLN A 163 -11.42 -20.13 5.75
C GLN A 163 -12.63 -19.19 5.77
N SER A 164 -13.16 -18.87 4.58
CA SER A 164 -14.46 -18.23 4.42
C SER A 164 -15.56 -19.29 4.58
N THR A 165 -16.06 -19.48 5.80
CA THR A 165 -17.16 -20.43 6.08
C THR A 165 -18.54 -19.81 5.92
N THR A 166 -18.64 -18.52 5.57
CA THR A 166 -19.91 -17.83 5.35
C THR A 166 -19.73 -16.81 4.21
N GLY A 167 -20.57 -16.90 3.18
CA GLY A 167 -20.48 -16.14 1.91
C GLY A 167 -20.60 -14.61 1.99
N ALA A 168 -20.43 -14.01 3.18
CA ALA A 168 -20.28 -12.58 3.34
C ALA A 168 -18.79 -12.23 3.39
N LYS A 169 -18.31 -11.46 2.41
CA LYS A 169 -16.96 -10.85 2.41
C LYS A 169 -16.74 -10.07 3.71
N ARG A 170 -16.09 -10.67 4.70
CA ARG A 170 -15.61 -9.95 5.89
C ARG A 170 -14.13 -9.60 5.74
N ASN A 171 -13.81 -8.39 6.17
CA ASN A 171 -12.45 -7.88 6.25
C ASN A 171 -11.82 -8.38 7.56
N THR A 172 -11.42 -9.65 7.62
CA THR A 172 -10.81 -10.21 8.83
C THR A 172 -9.31 -9.97 8.83
N THR A 173 -8.84 -9.04 9.66
CA THR A 173 -7.46 -9.03 10.13
C THR A 173 -7.35 -10.12 11.18
N LEU A 174 -6.49 -11.12 10.94
CA LEU A 174 -6.22 -12.17 11.92
C LEU A 174 -5.00 -11.76 12.74
N ALA A 175 -5.09 -11.96 14.05
CA ALA A 175 -3.97 -11.77 14.97
C ALA A 175 -3.88 -13.00 15.86
N LEU A 176 -2.68 -13.55 16.03
CA LEU A 176 -2.39 -14.55 17.05
C LEU A 176 -1.83 -13.83 18.28
N VAL A 177 -2.51 -13.97 19.41
CA VAL A 177 -2.03 -13.49 20.71
C VAL A 177 -1.65 -14.71 21.54
N VAL A 178 -0.35 -14.83 21.87
CA VAL A 178 0.15 -15.87 22.76
C VAL A 178 0.25 -15.26 24.16
N ALA A 179 -0.66 -15.63 25.05
CA ALA A 179 -0.59 -15.27 26.47
C ALA A 179 0.11 -16.40 27.22
N TRP A 180 1.15 -16.05 27.99
CA TRP A 180 1.93 -16.99 28.78
C TRP A 180 1.94 -16.55 30.25
N LYS A 181 1.80 -17.53 31.17
CA LYS A 181 1.94 -17.33 32.60
C LYS A 181 3.17 -18.12 33.06
N GLY A 182 4.16 -17.39 33.57
CA GLY A 182 5.43 -17.94 34.04
C GLY A 182 5.36 -18.75 35.31
#